data_AF-A0A7K9LIH9-F1
#
_entry.id   AF-A0A7K9LIH9-F1
#
_cell.length_a   1.000
_cell.length_b   1.000
_cell.length_c   1.000
_cell.angle_alpha   90.00
_cell.angle_beta   90.00
_cell.angle_gamma   90.00
#
_symmetry.space_group_name_H-M   'P 1'
#
loop_
_entity.id
_entity.type
_entity.pdbx_description
1 polymer ?
#
loop_
_entity_poly.entity_id
_entity_poly.type
_entity_poly.pdbx_seq_one_letter_code
_entity_poly.pdbx_strand_id
1 'polypeptide(L)'
;LDQWCFDVFSLHRAAEEHSLRTVVLELLTRHGLSSRFKIPGAFLTSLLEALESGYGKFRNPYHNQVHAADVTQTVHSVLLRTGMLVRGHWGHRGDIGDTGDIRDDRDVEGLGTLGGHWGIWDIGGFGTLGTLRGHWELRALVIDMVLATDMSCHFQQVKSMKTALQQLERLDKSKVLSLLLHAADISHPTKQWAVHSRWTKALMEEFFRQGDKEAELGLPFSPLCDRTSTLVAQSQIGFIDFIVEPTFSVLTDVAEKLVTPLAEDGSKAKGNPGATQQPSSQWRQPSLDEHLEHLGDIKADLAGFRSTWTKHIQENKQKWKERAASGITNQASIDELSPCEEPAATAPHSENGDVE
;
A
#
# COMPACT_ATOMS: atom_id res chain seq x y z
N LEU A 1 -0.92 -13.87 -4.74
CA LEU A 1 -0.36 -12.51 -4.53
C LEU A 1 -1.14 -11.40 -5.28
N ASP A 2 -1.78 -11.67 -6.42
CA ASP A 2 -2.47 -10.62 -7.20
C ASP A 2 -3.90 -10.30 -6.74
N GLN A 3 -4.50 -11.23 -6.01
CA GLN A 3 -5.90 -11.16 -5.63
C GLN A 3 -6.11 -10.26 -4.42
N TRP A 4 -7.28 -9.60 -4.37
CA TRP A 4 -7.68 -8.76 -3.24
C TRP A 4 -7.96 -9.56 -1.97
N CYS A 5 -8.34 -10.83 -2.12
CA CYS A 5 -8.55 -11.78 -1.02
C CYS A 5 -7.25 -12.40 -0.49
N PHE A 6 -6.08 -11.88 -0.87
CA PHE A 6 -4.81 -12.32 -0.32
C PHE A 6 -4.78 -12.13 1.20
N ASP A 7 -4.43 -13.20 1.92
CA ASP A 7 -4.30 -13.18 3.38
C ASP A 7 -2.83 -13.13 3.78
N VAL A 8 -2.38 -11.93 4.15
CA VAL A 8 -1.02 -11.67 4.62
C VAL A 8 -0.66 -12.45 5.88
N PHE A 9 -1.62 -12.75 6.74
CA PHE A 9 -1.35 -13.49 7.97
C PHE A 9 -1.11 -14.97 7.70
N SER A 10 -1.85 -15.54 6.75
CA SER A 10 -1.60 -16.91 6.28
C SER A 10 -0.24 -17.01 5.59
N LEU A 11 0.15 -16.01 4.80
CA LEU A 11 1.53 -15.94 4.27
C LEU A 11 2.55 -15.85 5.40
N HIS A 12 2.34 -14.99 6.38
CA HIS A 12 3.29 -14.80 7.49
C HIS A 12 3.54 -16.10 8.26
N ARG A 13 2.51 -16.91 8.50
CA ARG A 13 2.66 -18.26 9.08
C ARG A 13 3.45 -19.19 8.17
N ALA A 14 3.08 -19.25 6.88
CA ALA A 14 3.71 -20.16 5.93
C ALA A 14 5.18 -19.79 5.61
N ALA A 15 5.52 -18.51 5.74
CA ALA A 15 6.86 -17.98 5.50
C ALA A 15 7.73 -17.93 6.78
N GLU A 16 7.33 -18.62 7.85
CA GLU A 16 8.07 -18.66 9.13
C GLU A 16 8.40 -17.25 9.66
N GLU A 17 7.38 -16.39 9.70
CA GLU A 17 7.47 -14.99 10.11
C GLU A 17 8.26 -14.07 9.17
N HIS A 18 8.50 -14.45 7.91
CA HIS A 18 9.20 -13.62 6.91
C HIS A 18 8.29 -13.13 5.78
N SER A 19 7.10 -12.62 6.12
CA SER A 19 6.12 -12.16 5.12
C SER A 19 6.63 -11.00 4.28
N LEU A 20 7.34 -10.03 4.88
CA LEU A 20 7.78 -8.83 4.18
C LEU A 20 8.86 -9.16 3.15
N ARG A 21 9.89 -9.89 3.57
CA ARG A 21 10.94 -10.39 2.68
C ARG A 21 10.34 -11.20 1.54
N THR A 22 9.42 -12.11 1.85
CA THR A 22 8.79 -12.98 0.84
C THR A 22 8.00 -12.18 -0.20
N VAL A 23 7.15 -11.23 0.24
CA VAL A 23 6.38 -10.38 -0.69
C VAL A 23 7.31 -9.52 -1.55
N VAL A 24 8.30 -8.85 -0.95
CA VAL A 24 9.19 -7.95 -1.69
C VAL A 24 10.04 -8.71 -2.71
N LEU A 25 10.63 -9.85 -2.34
CA LEU A 25 11.42 -10.67 -3.27
C LEU A 25 10.58 -11.16 -4.44
N GLU A 26 9.37 -11.65 -4.16
CA GLU A 26 8.47 -12.16 -5.20
C GLU A 26 8.04 -11.04 -6.16
N LEU A 27 7.67 -9.86 -5.65
CA LEU A 27 7.28 -8.74 -6.50
C LEU A 27 8.43 -8.20 -7.34
N LEU A 28 9.64 -8.05 -6.76
CA LEU A 28 10.82 -7.62 -7.53
C LEU A 28 11.18 -8.61 -8.63
N THR A 29 11.01 -9.91 -8.37
CA THR A 29 11.28 -10.98 -9.33
C THR A 29 10.24 -10.97 -10.46
N ARG A 30 8.95 -10.97 -10.11
CA ARG A 30 7.83 -11.00 -11.08
C ARG A 30 7.80 -9.79 -12.01
N HIS A 31 8.16 -8.62 -11.50
CA HIS A 31 8.23 -7.38 -12.31
C HIS A 31 9.59 -7.21 -13.01
N GLY A 32 10.49 -8.19 -12.92
CA GLY A 32 11.82 -8.15 -13.56
C GLY A 32 12.74 -7.04 -13.03
N LEU A 33 12.41 -6.45 -11.89
CA LEU A 33 13.08 -5.26 -11.35
C LEU A 33 14.50 -5.57 -10.87
N SER A 34 14.72 -6.75 -10.29
CA SER A 34 16.05 -7.19 -9.87
C SER A 34 17.03 -7.24 -11.04
N SER A 35 16.60 -7.78 -12.19
CA SER A 35 17.40 -7.83 -13.42
C SER A 35 17.56 -6.44 -14.03
N ARG A 36 16.45 -5.69 -14.14
CA ARG A 36 16.40 -4.37 -14.77
C ARG A 36 17.28 -3.33 -14.08
N PHE A 37 17.35 -3.37 -12.76
CA PHE A 37 18.19 -2.49 -11.94
C PHE A 37 19.50 -3.14 -11.50
N LYS A 38 19.76 -4.39 -11.91
CA LYS A 38 20.98 -5.15 -11.56
C LYS A 38 21.22 -5.18 -10.04
N ILE A 39 20.16 -5.40 -9.27
CA ILE A 39 20.21 -5.46 -7.81
C ILE A 39 20.95 -6.74 -7.41
N PRO A 40 22.09 -6.67 -6.69
CA PRO A 40 22.80 -7.86 -6.26
C PRO A 40 21.95 -8.67 -5.27
N GLY A 41 21.78 -9.98 -5.51
CA GLY A 41 20.95 -10.84 -4.67
C GLY A 41 21.37 -10.83 -3.20
N ALA A 42 22.67 -10.92 -2.92
CA ALA A 42 23.20 -10.86 -1.55
C ALA A 42 22.88 -9.53 -0.85
N PHE A 43 22.95 -8.41 -1.57
CA PHE A 43 22.57 -7.11 -1.02
C PHE A 43 21.07 -7.05 -0.70
N LEU A 44 20.23 -7.54 -1.61
CA LEU A 44 18.78 -7.54 -1.41
C LEU A 44 18.37 -8.41 -0.21
N THR A 45 18.99 -9.57 -0.04
CA THR A 45 18.76 -10.42 1.13
C THR A 45 19.14 -9.70 2.43
N SER A 46 20.36 -9.15 2.52
CA SER A 46 20.79 -8.43 3.72
C SER A 46 19.95 -7.17 4.01
N LEU A 47 19.51 -6.47 2.97
CA LEU A 47 18.62 -5.31 3.11
C LEU A 47 17.27 -5.71 3.72
N LEU A 48 16.67 -6.79 3.22
CA LEU A 48 15.35 -7.24 3.69
C LEU A 48 15.42 -7.83 5.10
N GLU A 49 16.51 -8.51 5.47
CA GLU A 49 16.75 -8.97 6.84
C GLU A 49 16.88 -7.79 7.81
N ALA A 50 17.64 -6.76 7.43
CA ALA A 50 17.76 -5.54 8.24
C ALA A 50 16.42 -4.81 8.36
N LEU A 51 15.62 -4.78 7.29
CA LEU A 51 14.30 -4.15 7.27
C LEU A 51 13.31 -4.88 8.20
N GLU A 52 13.20 -6.21 8.11
CA GLU A 52 12.35 -7.00 9.00
C GLU A 52 12.78 -6.85 10.47
N SER A 53 14.09 -6.87 10.74
CA SER A 53 14.62 -6.60 12.08
C SER A 53 14.25 -5.20 12.58
N GLY A 54 14.27 -4.18 11.72
CA GLY A 54 13.88 -2.82 12.05
C GLY A 54 12.41 -2.73 12.46
N TYR A 55 11.51 -3.35 11.70
CA TYR A 55 10.09 -3.45 12.05
C TYR A 55 9.84 -4.23 13.36
N GLY A 56 10.71 -5.19 13.69
CA GLY A 56 10.62 -5.98 14.92
C GLY A 56 11.06 -5.24 16.20
N LYS A 57 11.77 -4.11 16.07
CA LYS A 57 12.48 -3.42 17.18
C LYS A 57 11.59 -3.13 18.41
N PHE A 58 10.37 -2.68 18.18
CA PHE A 58 9.45 -2.28 19.26
C PHE A 58 8.32 -3.28 19.53
N ARG A 59 8.24 -4.37 18.75
CA ARG A 59 7.21 -5.42 18.86
C ARG A 59 5.78 -4.84 18.85
N ASN A 60 5.56 -3.89 17.95
CA ASN A 60 4.29 -3.20 17.76
C ASN A 60 3.20 -4.19 17.28
N PRO A 61 2.01 -4.18 17.89
CA PRO A 61 0.91 -5.03 17.46
C PRO A 61 0.46 -4.79 16.01
N TYR A 62 0.41 -3.54 15.57
CA TYR A 62 -0.03 -3.15 14.23
C TYR A 62 1.14 -2.73 13.34
N HIS A 63 1.95 -1.76 13.78
CA HIS A 63 3.04 -1.21 12.96
C HIS A 63 4.29 -2.12 12.96
N ASN A 64 4.18 -3.26 12.28
CA ASN A 64 5.20 -4.29 12.16
C ASN A 64 5.37 -4.75 10.70
N GLN A 65 6.27 -5.72 10.48
CA GLN A 65 6.59 -6.22 9.13
C GLN A 65 5.40 -6.88 8.41
N VAL A 66 4.41 -7.39 9.13
CA VAL A 66 3.19 -7.95 8.51
C VAL A 66 2.36 -6.83 7.90
N HIS A 67 2.25 -5.68 8.57
CA HIS A 67 1.56 -4.50 8.03
C HIS A 67 2.30 -3.99 6.79
N ALA A 68 3.64 -3.87 6.87
CA ALA A 68 4.45 -3.50 5.72
C ALA A 68 4.26 -4.45 4.52
N ALA A 69 4.17 -5.76 4.77
CA ALA A 69 3.89 -6.76 3.73
C ALA A 69 2.48 -6.59 3.14
N ASP A 70 1.46 -6.32 3.96
CA ASP A 70 0.07 -6.09 3.53
C ASP A 70 -0.03 -4.84 2.64
N VAL A 71 0.57 -3.73 3.06
CA VAL A 71 0.61 -2.49 2.28
C VAL A 71 1.34 -2.70 0.96
N THR A 72 2.49 -3.37 0.97
CA THR A 72 3.27 -3.66 -0.24
C THR A 72 2.46 -4.51 -1.24
N GLN A 73 1.80 -5.57 -0.76
CA GLN A 73 0.94 -6.40 -1.61
C GLN A 73 -0.29 -5.64 -2.10
N THR A 74 -0.87 -4.77 -1.27
CA THR A 74 -2.03 -3.96 -1.63
C THR A 74 -1.69 -2.96 -2.73
N VAL A 75 -0.55 -2.25 -2.63
CA VAL A 75 -0.03 -1.37 -3.70
C VAL A 75 0.03 -2.12 -5.04
N HIS A 76 0.63 -3.31 -5.03
CA HIS A 76 0.71 -4.17 -6.21
C HIS A 76 -0.68 -4.56 -6.75
N SER A 77 -1.60 -4.99 -5.88
CA SER A 77 -2.95 -5.39 -6.29
C SER A 77 -3.76 -4.22 -6.88
N VAL A 78 -3.65 -3.02 -6.29
CA VAL A 78 -4.26 -1.80 -6.84
C VAL A 78 -3.69 -1.53 -8.24
N LEU A 79 -2.37 -1.47 -8.40
CA LEU A 79 -1.72 -1.20 -9.69
C LEU A 79 -2.15 -2.18 -10.80
N LEU A 80 -2.28 -3.47 -10.47
CA LEU A 80 -2.77 -4.50 -11.39
C LEU A 80 -4.25 -4.31 -11.74
N ARG A 81 -5.12 -4.20 -10.73
CA ARG A 81 -6.58 -4.20 -10.92
C ARG A 81 -7.09 -2.95 -11.61
N THR A 82 -6.45 -1.81 -11.34
CA THR A 82 -6.79 -0.56 -12.00
C THR A 82 -6.18 -0.45 -13.39
N GLY A 83 -5.18 -1.26 -13.73
CA GLY A 83 -4.43 -1.15 -14.99
C GLY A 83 -3.41 0.00 -15.01
N MET A 84 -3.19 0.67 -13.87
CA MET A 84 -2.15 1.72 -13.73
C MET A 84 -0.73 1.18 -13.93
N LEU A 85 -0.53 -0.14 -13.81
CA LEU A 85 0.74 -0.81 -14.11
C LEU A 85 1.03 -0.89 -15.63
N VAL A 86 0.01 -1.14 -16.44
CA VAL A 86 0.14 -1.49 -17.88
C VAL A 86 -0.01 -0.28 -18.79
N ARG A 87 -0.98 0.60 -18.53
CA ARG A 87 -1.29 1.76 -19.40
C ARG A 87 -0.45 2.99 -19.12
N GLY A 88 0.76 2.76 -18.65
CA GLY A 88 1.78 3.76 -18.59
C GLY A 88 2.23 4.24 -19.97
N HIS A 89 1.47 5.12 -20.61
CA HIS A 89 2.06 6.20 -21.42
C HIS A 89 2.88 7.13 -20.50
N TRP A 90 3.81 6.55 -19.73
CA TRP A 90 4.74 7.26 -18.87
C TRP A 90 5.99 7.69 -19.66
N GLY A 91 6.08 7.35 -20.95
CA GLY A 91 7.29 7.42 -21.77
C GLY A 91 7.15 8.01 -23.17
N HIS A 92 6.18 8.88 -23.46
CA HIS A 92 6.38 9.77 -24.62
C HIS A 92 7.44 10.82 -24.25
N ARG A 93 8.61 10.68 -24.90
CA ARG A 93 9.74 11.61 -24.90
C ARG A 93 9.23 13.06 -25.06
N GLY A 94 9.26 13.82 -23.97
CA GLY A 94 8.86 15.23 -23.96
C GLY A 94 8.51 15.80 -22.58
N ASP A 95 8.16 14.96 -21.61
CA ASP A 95 7.55 15.42 -20.34
C ASP A 95 8.43 15.29 -19.08
N ILE A 96 9.75 15.14 -19.23
CA ILE A 96 10.66 15.49 -18.13
C ILE A 96 10.80 17.00 -18.20
N GLY A 97 9.87 17.68 -17.52
CA GLY A 97 10.11 19.05 -17.11
C GLY A 97 11.39 19.04 -16.30
N ASP A 98 12.40 19.71 -16.84
CA ASP A 98 13.60 20.13 -16.15
C ASP A 98 13.16 20.95 -14.93
N THR A 99 12.86 20.30 -13.81
CA THR A 99 12.72 20.97 -12.52
C THR A 99 14.14 21.31 -12.09
N GLY A 100 14.60 22.45 -12.60
CA GLY A 100 15.78 23.10 -12.12
C GLY A 100 15.74 23.27 -10.61
N ASP A 101 16.91 23.01 -10.05
CA ASP A 101 17.51 23.77 -8.96
C ASP A 101 17.02 23.50 -7.52
N ILE A 102 17.90 22.78 -6.81
CA ILE A 102 18.26 22.89 -5.38
C ILE A 102 17.11 23.22 -4.43
N ARG A 103 16.58 22.20 -3.75
CA ARG A 103 15.93 22.37 -2.45
C ARG A 103 16.91 22.00 -1.33
N ASP A 104 17.15 23.01 -0.53
CA ASP A 104 18.09 23.13 0.59
C ASP A 104 17.83 22.08 1.69
N ASP A 105 18.91 21.51 2.24
CA ASP A 105 18.97 20.42 3.23
C ASP A 105 18.36 20.77 4.62
N ARG A 106 17.53 21.81 4.72
CA ARG A 106 17.07 22.37 6.00
C ARG A 106 15.80 21.74 6.59
N ASP A 107 15.12 20.83 5.88
CA ASP A 107 13.95 20.11 6.41
C ASP A 107 14.30 18.74 7.02
N VAL A 108 15.59 18.40 7.11
CA VAL A 108 16.07 17.11 7.65
C VAL A 108 15.88 16.99 9.18
N GLU A 109 15.64 18.10 9.88
CA GLU A 109 15.46 18.10 11.34
C GLU A 109 14.05 17.65 11.80
N GLY A 110 13.07 17.59 10.89
CA GLY A 110 11.73 17.04 11.18
C GLY A 110 11.60 15.52 11.01
N LEU A 111 12.61 14.85 10.46
CA LEU A 111 12.59 13.42 10.13
C LEU A 111 12.72 12.47 11.34
N GLY A 112 13.10 13.00 12.51
CA GLY A 112 13.29 12.19 13.72
C GLY A 112 12.00 11.56 14.26
N THR A 113 10.85 12.22 14.08
CA THR A 113 9.58 11.81 14.71
C THR A 113 8.76 10.88 13.82
N LEU A 114 8.79 11.06 12.49
CA LEU A 114 8.06 10.23 11.52
C LEU A 114 8.87 9.01 11.06
N GLY A 115 10.21 9.13 11.05
CA GLY A 115 11.12 8.04 10.70
C GLY A 115 11.20 6.93 11.75
N GLY A 116 10.91 7.25 13.02
CA GLY A 116 10.82 6.28 14.11
C GLY A 116 9.63 5.32 13.97
N HIS A 117 8.57 5.74 13.28
CA HIS A 117 7.33 4.96 13.12
C HIS A 117 7.49 3.75 12.19
N TRP A 118 8.43 3.81 11.24
CA TRP A 118 8.65 2.78 10.22
C TRP A 118 10.02 2.08 10.32
N GLY A 119 10.92 2.54 11.21
CA GLY A 119 12.26 1.94 11.38
C GLY A 119 13.17 2.02 10.16
N ILE A 120 12.80 2.77 9.12
CA ILE A 120 13.47 2.80 7.80
C ILE A 120 14.85 3.46 7.86
N TRP A 121 15.07 4.40 8.78
CA TRP A 121 16.26 5.27 8.77
C TRP A 121 17.47 4.75 9.57
N ASP A 122 17.30 3.71 10.39
CA ASP A 122 18.42 3.03 11.09
C ASP A 122 19.16 2.02 10.17
N ILE A 123 18.72 1.85 8.92
CA ILE A 123 19.28 0.88 7.99
C ILE A 123 20.45 1.54 7.25
N GLY A 124 21.68 1.28 7.72
CA GLY A 124 22.95 1.71 7.11
C GLY A 124 23.25 1.17 5.70
N GLY A 125 22.23 0.73 4.95
CA GLY A 125 22.32 0.10 3.63
C GLY A 125 22.01 1.01 2.44
N PHE A 126 21.63 2.28 2.64
CA PHE A 126 21.33 3.20 1.52
C PHE A 126 22.55 3.61 0.68
N GLY A 127 23.78 3.37 1.16
CA GLY A 127 25.01 3.73 0.45
C GLY A 127 25.22 3.03 -0.90
N THR A 128 24.68 1.83 -1.09
CA THR A 128 24.84 1.03 -2.32
C THR A 128 23.80 1.35 -3.40
N LEU A 129 22.66 1.96 -3.06
CA LEU A 129 21.70 2.50 -4.05
C LEU A 129 22.30 3.68 -4.85
N GLY A 130 23.35 4.34 -4.34
CA GLY A 130 24.05 5.43 -5.03
C GLY A 130 24.69 5.04 -6.37
N THR A 131 24.82 3.74 -6.66
CA THR A 131 25.33 3.24 -7.94
C THR A 131 24.25 3.05 -9.02
N LEU A 132 22.97 3.19 -8.68
CA LEU A 132 21.87 3.11 -9.64
C LEU A 132 21.73 4.44 -10.40
N ARG A 133 21.63 4.37 -11.74
CA ARG A 133 21.18 5.53 -12.54
C ARG A 133 19.76 5.89 -12.10
N GLY A 134 19.51 7.16 -11.77
CA GLY A 134 18.22 7.63 -11.28
C GLY A 134 17.97 7.43 -9.78
N HIS A 135 19.01 7.12 -8.98
CA HIS A 135 18.84 6.93 -7.53
C HIS A 135 18.27 8.17 -6.81
N TRP A 136 18.56 9.37 -7.30
CA TRP A 136 18.04 10.62 -6.73
C TRP A 136 16.55 10.81 -7.06
N GLU A 137 16.11 10.44 -8.26
CA GLU A 137 14.68 10.42 -8.65
C GLU A 137 13.90 9.42 -7.80
N LEU A 138 14.43 8.20 -7.64
CA LEU A 138 13.84 7.17 -6.78
C LEU A 138 13.79 7.63 -5.32
N ARG A 139 14.87 8.23 -4.80
CA ARG A 139 14.92 8.73 -3.42
C ARG A 139 13.89 9.83 -3.19
N ALA A 140 13.82 10.83 -4.08
CA ALA A 140 12.85 11.92 -3.98
C ALA A 140 11.42 11.37 -4.00
N LEU A 141 11.12 10.47 -4.92
CA LEU A 141 9.80 9.84 -5.02
C LEU A 141 9.44 9.03 -3.77
N VAL A 142 10.37 8.24 -3.23
CA VAL A 142 10.14 7.46 -2.01
C VAL A 142 9.89 8.38 -0.81
N ILE A 143 10.65 9.47 -0.68
CA ILE A 143 10.44 10.46 0.38
C ILE A 143 9.04 11.08 0.28
N ASP A 144 8.66 11.54 -0.91
CA ASP A 144 7.32 12.13 -1.16
C ASP A 144 6.18 11.14 -0.86
N MET A 145 6.37 9.86 -1.21
CA MET A 145 5.37 8.82 -0.95
C MET A 145 5.23 8.52 0.54
N VAL A 146 6.36 8.34 1.26
CA VAL A 146 6.34 8.03 2.70
C VAL A 146 5.81 9.20 3.52
N LEU A 147 6.19 10.45 3.20
CA LEU A 147 5.66 11.62 3.91
C LEU A 147 4.15 11.78 3.70
N ALA A 148 3.63 11.34 2.56
CA ALA A 148 2.22 11.42 2.26
C ALA A 148 1.35 10.37 2.97
N THR A 149 1.93 9.40 3.70
CA THR A 149 1.16 8.49 4.57
C THR A 149 0.80 9.14 5.90
N ASP A 150 1.31 10.34 6.20
CA ASP A 150 0.95 11.08 7.40
C ASP A 150 -0.55 11.47 7.35
N MET A 151 -1.30 10.94 8.33
CA MET A 151 -2.71 11.22 8.52
C MET A 151 -3.02 12.71 8.76
N SER A 152 -2.04 13.51 9.20
CA SER A 152 -2.19 14.97 9.33
C SER A 152 -2.41 15.65 7.97
N CYS A 153 -1.86 15.07 6.90
CA CYS A 153 -1.97 15.58 5.53
C CYS A 153 -3.18 15.00 4.77
N HIS A 154 -3.85 13.99 5.32
CA HIS A 154 -4.90 13.19 4.64
C HIS A 154 -5.95 14.06 3.93
N PHE A 155 -6.63 14.95 4.65
CA PHE A 155 -7.70 15.75 4.07
C PHE A 155 -7.20 16.72 2.99
N GLN A 156 -6.01 17.27 3.17
CA GLN A 156 -5.41 18.16 2.19
C GLN A 156 -5.04 17.38 0.91
N GLN A 157 -4.46 16.20 1.05
CA GLN A 157 -4.11 15.32 -0.07
C GLN A 157 -5.35 14.92 -0.89
N VAL A 158 -6.41 14.43 -0.23
CA VAL A 158 -7.66 14.02 -0.88
C VAL A 158 -8.33 15.22 -1.57
N LYS A 159 -8.40 16.37 -0.90
CA LYS A 159 -8.99 17.59 -1.45
C LYS A 159 -8.23 18.07 -2.68
N SER A 160 -6.89 18.16 -2.61
CA SER A 160 -6.06 18.59 -3.72
C SER A 160 -6.21 17.68 -4.94
N MET A 161 -6.24 16.35 -4.76
CA MET A 161 -6.43 15.44 -5.87
C MET A 161 -7.84 15.56 -6.48
N LYS A 162 -8.88 15.66 -5.65
CA LYS A 162 -10.26 15.87 -6.11
C LYS A 162 -10.41 17.16 -6.93
N THR A 163 -9.77 18.25 -6.48
CA THR A 163 -9.75 19.51 -7.21
C THR A 163 -9.04 19.37 -8.56
N ALA A 164 -7.87 18.72 -8.62
CA ALA A 164 -7.15 18.47 -9.87
C ALA A 164 -7.95 17.61 -10.87
N LEU A 165 -8.74 16.65 -10.38
CA LEU A 165 -9.66 15.87 -11.21
C LEU A 165 -10.77 16.76 -11.81
N GLN A 166 -11.41 17.59 -10.98
CA GLN A 166 -12.49 18.48 -11.40
C GLN A 166 -12.04 19.55 -12.39
N GLN A 167 -10.82 20.07 -12.22
CA GLN A 167 -10.24 21.07 -13.11
C GLN A 167 -9.62 20.48 -14.38
N LEU A 168 -9.74 19.16 -14.58
CA LEU A 168 -9.14 18.42 -15.70
C LEU A 168 -7.62 18.64 -15.84
N GLU A 169 -6.96 18.95 -14.73
CA GLU A 169 -5.52 19.21 -14.71
C GLU A 169 -4.72 17.95 -15.04
N ARG A 170 -3.51 18.14 -15.57
CA ARG A 170 -2.56 17.03 -15.68
C ARG A 170 -2.20 16.55 -14.28
N LEU A 171 -2.38 15.26 -14.02
CA LEU A 171 -2.05 14.68 -12.72
C LEU A 171 -0.55 14.50 -12.58
N ASP A 172 -0.03 15.00 -11.47
CA ASP A 172 1.37 14.80 -11.11
C ASP A 172 1.61 13.36 -10.64
N LYS A 173 2.71 12.75 -11.13
CA LYS A 173 2.98 11.33 -10.90
C LYS A 173 3.28 11.03 -9.44
N SER A 174 4.07 11.88 -8.77
CA SER A 174 4.42 11.64 -7.36
C SER A 174 3.17 11.76 -6.50
N LYS A 175 2.31 12.76 -6.74
CA LYS A 175 1.03 12.89 -6.02
C LYS A 175 0.09 11.69 -6.20
N VAL A 176 0.02 11.12 -7.40
CA VAL A 176 -0.79 9.92 -7.67
C VAL A 176 -0.23 8.70 -6.92
N LEU A 177 1.09 8.48 -6.98
CA LEU A 177 1.73 7.38 -6.27
C LEU A 177 1.66 7.53 -4.75
N SER A 178 1.79 8.75 -4.24
CA SER A 178 1.56 9.10 -2.84
C SER A 178 0.12 8.80 -2.40
N LEU A 179 -0.90 9.14 -3.21
CA LEU A 179 -2.29 8.80 -2.89
C LEU A 179 -2.52 7.28 -2.90
N LEU A 180 -1.92 6.57 -3.85
CA LEU A 180 -2.03 5.12 -3.94
C LEU A 180 -1.40 4.43 -2.72
N LEU A 181 -0.20 4.86 -2.30
CA LEU A 181 0.44 4.34 -1.08
C LEU A 181 -0.40 4.65 0.15
N HIS A 182 -0.89 5.88 0.28
CA HIS A 182 -1.76 6.29 1.39
C HIS A 182 -3.02 5.40 1.46
N ALA A 183 -3.70 5.19 0.33
CA ALA A 183 -4.88 4.33 0.27
C ALA A 183 -4.56 2.86 0.63
N ALA A 184 -3.38 2.36 0.25
CA ALA A 184 -2.92 1.02 0.62
C ALA A 184 -2.66 0.90 2.12
N ASP A 185 -2.10 1.94 2.75
CA ASP A 185 -1.82 1.99 4.19
C ASP A 185 -3.10 1.92 5.04
N ILE A 186 -4.16 2.60 4.60
CA ILE A 186 -5.48 2.59 5.28
C ILE A 186 -6.46 1.55 4.71
N SER A 187 -5.97 0.55 3.96
CA SER A 187 -6.83 -0.33 3.15
C SER A 187 -7.55 -1.43 3.91
N HIS A 188 -7.16 -1.78 5.14
CA HIS A 188 -7.71 -2.96 5.82
C HIS A 188 -9.26 -2.99 5.91
N PRO A 189 -10.02 -1.87 6.00
CA PRO A 189 -11.49 -1.91 6.00
C PRO A 189 -12.11 -2.27 4.63
N THR A 190 -11.30 -2.28 3.58
CA THR A 190 -11.71 -2.73 2.23
C THR A 190 -11.40 -4.21 1.99
N LYS A 191 -10.86 -4.92 2.99
CA LYS A 191 -10.56 -6.36 2.94
C LYS A 191 -11.68 -7.18 3.60
N GLN A 192 -11.59 -8.51 3.48
CA GLN A 192 -12.53 -9.41 4.15
C GLN A 192 -12.53 -9.17 5.67
N TRP A 193 -13.69 -9.34 6.30
CA TRP A 193 -13.88 -9.10 7.73
C TRP A 193 -12.83 -9.77 8.62
N ALA A 194 -12.42 -11.01 8.32
CA ALA A 194 -11.43 -11.73 9.13
C ALA A 194 -10.08 -10.99 9.18
N VAL A 195 -9.64 -10.44 8.05
CA VAL A 195 -8.42 -9.64 7.95
C VAL A 195 -8.64 -8.26 8.57
N HIS A 196 -9.76 -7.60 8.24
CA HIS A 196 -10.09 -6.28 8.75
C HIS A 196 -10.16 -6.23 10.28
N SER A 197 -10.93 -7.12 10.89
CA SER A 197 -11.14 -7.17 12.35
C SER A 197 -9.85 -7.49 13.09
N ARG A 198 -9.00 -8.35 12.53
CA ARG A 198 -7.67 -8.65 13.07
C ARG A 198 -6.76 -7.42 13.05
N TRP A 199 -6.73 -6.67 11.95
CA TRP A 199 -6.00 -5.40 11.88
C TRP A 199 -6.56 -4.35 12.83
N THR A 200 -7.89 -4.21 12.93
CA THR A 200 -8.52 -3.30 13.90
C THR A 200 -8.12 -3.66 15.33
N LYS A 201 -8.15 -4.95 15.71
CA LYS A 201 -7.73 -5.40 17.04
C LYS A 201 -6.28 -5.03 17.33
N ALA A 202 -5.39 -5.29 16.37
CA ALA A 202 -3.97 -4.94 16.50
C ALA A 202 -3.78 -3.43 16.68
N LEU A 203 -4.45 -2.60 15.89
CA LEU A 203 -4.33 -1.14 15.98
C LEU A 203 -4.86 -0.60 17.33
N MET A 204 -6.00 -1.10 17.79
CA MET A 204 -6.56 -0.69 19.08
C MET A 204 -5.64 -1.09 20.24
N GLU A 205 -5.09 -2.30 20.23
CA GLU A 205 -4.10 -2.71 21.24
C GLU A 205 -2.87 -1.80 21.24
N GLU A 206 -2.43 -1.33 20.09
CA GLU A 206 -1.31 -0.39 20.01
C GLU A 206 -1.66 1.00 20.59
N PHE A 207 -2.83 1.54 20.26
CA PHE A 207 -3.33 2.79 20.85
C PHE A 207 -3.53 2.67 22.36
N PHE A 208 -4.01 1.52 22.83
CA PHE A 208 -4.21 1.31 24.26
C PHE A 208 -2.89 1.21 25.01
N ARG A 209 -1.85 0.57 24.43
CA ARG A 209 -0.49 0.62 25.00
C ARG A 209 0.08 2.03 25.05
N GLN A 210 -0.27 2.90 24.10
CA GLN A 210 0.09 4.31 24.17
C GLN A 210 -0.65 4.99 25.33
N GLY A 211 -1.96 4.79 25.44
CA GLY A 211 -2.76 5.35 26.54
C GLY A 211 -2.28 4.91 27.91
N ASP A 212 -1.90 3.63 28.08
CA ASP A 212 -1.34 3.14 29.34
C ASP A 212 -0.08 3.92 29.72
N LYS A 213 0.82 4.20 28.76
CA LYS A 213 2.01 5.03 28.98
C LYS A 213 1.67 6.49 29.27
N GLU A 214 0.66 7.06 28.59
CA GLU A 214 0.18 8.41 28.87
C GLU A 214 -0.32 8.50 30.31
N ALA A 215 -1.08 7.52 30.78
CA ALA A 215 -1.56 7.43 32.15
C ALA A 215 -0.42 7.29 33.17
N GLU A 216 0.59 6.44 32.89
CA GLU A 216 1.79 6.30 33.72
C GLU A 216 2.58 7.61 33.86
N LEU A 217 2.62 8.41 32.81
CA LEU A 217 3.27 9.72 32.78
C LEU A 217 2.40 10.87 33.33
N GLY A 218 1.15 10.58 33.71
CA GLY A 218 0.19 11.60 34.17
C GLY A 218 -0.27 12.55 33.06
N LEU A 219 -0.22 12.13 31.80
CA LEU A 219 -0.69 12.87 30.63
C LEU A 219 -2.18 12.56 30.36
N PRO A 220 -2.93 13.50 29.75
CA PRO A 220 -4.27 13.20 29.27
C PRO A 220 -4.21 12.16 28.14
N PHE A 221 -5.19 11.25 28.10
CA PHE A 221 -5.29 10.27 27.03
C PHE A 221 -5.46 10.95 25.66
N SER A 222 -4.67 10.50 24.70
CA SER A 222 -4.88 10.79 23.29
C SER A 222 -6.21 10.18 22.81
N PRO A 223 -6.84 10.74 21.76
CA PRO A 223 -8.05 10.17 21.18
C PRO A 223 -7.88 8.67 20.90
N LEU A 224 -8.90 7.87 21.27
CA LEU A 224 -8.93 6.42 21.10
C LEU A 224 -7.90 5.60 21.91
N CYS A 225 -7.10 6.25 22.76
CA CYS A 225 -6.05 5.57 23.52
C CYS A 225 -6.53 5.06 24.90
N ASP A 226 -7.73 5.42 25.34
CA ASP A 226 -8.31 4.91 26.57
C ASP A 226 -9.11 3.62 26.32
N ARG A 227 -8.56 2.47 26.74
CA ARG A 227 -9.19 1.14 26.61
C ARG A 227 -10.53 1.00 27.34
N THR A 228 -10.83 1.87 28.31
CA THR A 228 -12.07 1.79 29.10
C THR A 228 -13.24 2.52 28.43
N SER A 229 -12.96 3.65 27.76
CA SER A 229 -14.00 4.51 27.18
C SER A 229 -14.10 4.45 25.65
N THR A 230 -13.10 3.90 24.95
CA THR A 230 -13.05 3.90 23.48
C THR A 230 -14.15 3.06 22.84
N LEU A 231 -15.05 3.72 22.11
CA LEU A 231 -16.14 3.10 21.33
C LEU A 231 -15.65 2.59 19.96
N VAL A 232 -14.98 1.43 19.94
CA VAL A 232 -14.30 0.91 18.74
C VAL A 232 -15.22 0.80 17.52
N ALA A 233 -16.42 0.24 17.67
CA ALA A 233 -17.32 0.01 16.54
C ALA A 233 -17.75 1.33 15.88
N GLN A 234 -18.13 2.33 16.68
CA GLN A 234 -18.50 3.67 16.21
C GLN A 234 -17.31 4.37 15.54
N SER A 235 -16.12 4.28 16.14
CA SER A 235 -14.89 4.83 15.56
C SER A 235 -14.55 4.20 14.21
N GLN A 236 -14.69 2.89 14.06
CA GLN A 236 -14.45 2.20 12.78
C GLN A 236 -15.49 2.54 11.72
N ILE A 237 -16.78 2.68 12.09
CA ILE A 237 -17.82 3.17 11.17
C ILE A 237 -17.46 4.58 10.67
N GLY A 238 -17.07 5.48 11.57
CA GLY A 238 -16.64 6.83 11.21
C GLY A 238 -15.38 6.83 10.33
N PHE A 239 -14.40 5.98 10.62
CA PHE A 239 -13.19 5.84 9.81
C PHE A 239 -13.52 5.36 8.38
N ILE A 240 -14.42 4.39 8.24
CA ILE A 240 -14.88 3.93 6.92
C ILE A 240 -15.54 5.07 6.14
N ASP A 241 -16.50 5.77 6.75
CA ASP A 241 -17.33 6.78 6.07
C ASP A 241 -16.56 8.06 5.73
N PHE A 242 -15.68 8.51 6.61
CA PHE A 242 -15.06 9.82 6.51
C PHE A 242 -13.62 9.80 6.00
N ILE A 243 -12.95 8.65 6.02
CA ILE A 243 -11.54 8.52 5.62
C ILE A 243 -11.39 7.53 4.45
N VAL A 244 -11.82 6.28 4.64
CA VAL A 244 -11.55 5.20 3.67
C VAL A 244 -12.36 5.38 2.39
N GLU A 245 -13.68 5.54 2.49
CA GLU A 245 -14.56 5.68 1.33
C GLU A 245 -14.17 6.89 0.45
N PRO A 246 -13.95 8.10 0.99
CA PRO A 246 -13.48 9.23 0.18
C PRO A 246 -12.13 8.98 -0.51
N THR A 247 -11.18 8.33 0.18
CA THR A 247 -9.86 8.00 -0.38
C THR A 247 -9.96 7.05 -1.56
N PHE A 248 -10.67 5.93 -1.38
CA PHE A 248 -10.82 4.91 -2.42
C PHE A 248 -11.66 5.41 -3.60
N SER A 249 -12.64 6.27 -3.34
CA SER A 249 -13.40 6.95 -4.39
C SER A 249 -12.49 7.82 -5.26
N VAL A 250 -11.71 8.74 -4.66
CA VAL A 250 -10.77 9.60 -5.41
C VAL A 250 -9.69 8.79 -6.12
N LEU A 251 -9.14 7.76 -5.50
CA LEU A 251 -8.17 6.87 -6.15
C LEU A 251 -8.76 6.16 -7.39
N THR A 252 -10.02 5.71 -7.29
CA THR A 252 -10.70 5.07 -8.43
C THR A 252 -10.92 6.07 -9.57
N ASP A 253 -11.30 7.31 -9.26
CA ASP A 253 -11.49 8.37 -10.24
C ASP A 253 -10.16 8.78 -10.91
N VAL A 254 -9.05 8.81 -10.15
CA VAL A 254 -7.69 8.99 -10.69
C VAL A 254 -7.35 7.86 -11.67
N ALA A 255 -7.61 6.62 -11.28
CA ALA A 255 -7.34 5.47 -12.14
C ALA A 255 -8.19 5.51 -13.42
N GLU A 256 -9.47 5.86 -13.33
CA GLU A 256 -10.35 6.05 -14.49
C GLU A 256 -9.81 7.11 -15.45
N LYS A 257 -9.34 8.26 -14.94
CA LYS A 257 -8.75 9.32 -15.76
C LYS A 257 -7.45 8.90 -16.45
N LEU A 258 -6.61 8.11 -15.78
CA LEU A 258 -5.31 7.68 -16.33
C LEU A 258 -5.42 6.53 -17.33
N VAL A 259 -6.44 5.68 -17.18
CA VAL A 259 -6.54 4.41 -17.92
C VAL A 259 -7.53 4.51 -19.08
N THR A 260 -8.50 5.42 -19.03
CA THR A 260 -9.42 5.66 -20.15
C THR A 260 -8.65 6.28 -21.32
N PRO A 261 -8.74 5.73 -22.55
CA PRO A 261 -8.12 6.35 -23.72
C PRO A 261 -8.66 7.77 -23.87
N LEU A 262 -7.77 8.77 -23.96
CA LEU A 262 -8.16 10.10 -24.43
C LEU A 262 -8.79 9.90 -25.82
N ALA A 263 -10.12 10.01 -25.89
CA ALA A 263 -10.82 10.03 -27.17
C ALA A 263 -10.25 11.21 -27.96
N GLU A 264 -9.60 10.88 -29.08
CA GLU A 264 -9.16 11.75 -30.17
C GLU A 264 -9.40 13.26 -29.98
N ASP A 265 -8.35 14.02 -29.65
CA ASP A 265 -8.23 15.41 -30.10
C ASP A 265 -7.94 15.39 -31.62
N GLY A 266 -8.96 14.99 -32.37
CA GLY A 266 -8.90 14.71 -33.80
C GLY A 266 -9.96 15.50 -34.55
N SER A 267 -9.88 16.83 -34.53
CA SER A 267 -10.62 17.66 -35.49
C SER A 267 -9.95 19.02 -35.72
N LYS A 268 -8.87 19.01 -36.52
CA LYS A 268 -8.66 19.81 -37.75
C LYS A 268 -7.17 20.15 -37.97
N ALA A 269 -6.50 19.34 -38.79
CA ALA A 269 -5.45 19.85 -39.66
C ALA A 269 -5.48 19.07 -40.98
N LYS A 270 -6.05 19.70 -42.00
CA LYS A 270 -6.03 19.22 -43.39
C LYS A 270 -4.59 19.33 -43.93
N GLY A 271 -4.07 18.18 -44.38
CA GLY A 271 -3.29 18.02 -45.62
C GLY A 271 -1.85 18.54 -45.67
N ASN A 272 -0.89 17.63 -45.84
CA ASN A 272 -0.12 17.54 -47.09
C ASN A 272 0.67 16.21 -47.20
N PRO A 273 0.69 15.52 -48.35
CA PRO A 273 1.49 14.30 -48.55
C PRO A 273 2.82 14.64 -49.20
N GLY A 274 3.94 14.31 -48.55
CA GLY A 274 5.26 14.32 -49.20
C GLY A 274 6.43 14.55 -48.26
N ALA A 275 6.96 13.49 -47.64
CA ALA A 275 8.37 13.42 -47.28
C ALA A 275 8.78 11.96 -47.05
N THR A 276 9.88 11.61 -47.70
CA THR A 276 10.49 10.29 -47.91
C THR A 276 11.05 9.69 -46.60
N GLN A 277 10.88 8.38 -46.42
CA GLN A 277 11.43 7.62 -45.29
C GLN A 277 12.97 7.48 -45.39
N GLN A 278 13.67 7.73 -44.27
CA GLN A 278 15.00 7.18 -44.00
C GLN A 278 14.93 6.30 -42.74
N PRO A 279 15.55 5.11 -42.73
CA PRO A 279 15.55 4.24 -41.56
C PRO A 279 16.68 4.67 -40.62
N SER A 280 16.36 5.24 -39.46
CA SER A 280 17.32 5.30 -38.37
C SER A 280 17.20 4.02 -37.55
N SER A 281 18.28 3.25 -37.52
CA SER A 281 18.46 2.08 -36.68
C SER A 281 18.44 2.50 -35.20
N GLN A 282 17.28 2.42 -34.58
CA GLN A 282 17.08 2.72 -33.17
C GLN A 282 17.19 1.42 -32.37
N TRP A 283 18.22 1.32 -31.52
CA TRP A 283 18.45 0.23 -30.59
C TRP A 283 17.21 -0.05 -29.73
N ARG A 284 16.50 -1.12 -30.05
CA ARG A 284 15.41 -1.67 -29.24
C ARG A 284 16.03 -2.68 -28.27
N GLN A 285 15.97 -2.41 -26.98
CA GLN A 285 16.35 -3.36 -25.92
C GLN A 285 15.11 -4.20 -25.57
N PRO A 286 15.11 -5.53 -25.81
CA PRO A 286 13.89 -6.34 -25.73
C PRO A 286 13.84 -7.19 -24.44
N SER A 287 13.45 -6.63 -23.29
CA SER A 287 13.21 -7.50 -22.11
C SER A 287 12.14 -7.04 -21.14
N LEU A 288 11.87 -5.73 -21.02
CA LEU A 288 10.77 -5.24 -20.19
C LEU A 288 9.46 -5.20 -20.98
N ASP A 289 9.52 -4.79 -22.25
CA ASP A 289 8.36 -4.66 -23.14
C ASP A 289 7.69 -6.01 -23.40
N GLU A 290 8.43 -7.11 -23.63
CA GLU A 290 7.82 -8.44 -23.87
C GLU A 290 7.08 -9.01 -22.65
N HIS A 291 7.54 -8.75 -21.43
CA HIS A 291 6.88 -9.24 -20.21
C HIS A 291 5.72 -8.32 -19.77
N LEU A 292 5.86 -7.01 -19.97
CA LEU A 292 4.76 -6.04 -19.83
C LEU A 292 3.68 -6.22 -20.89
N GLU A 293 4.02 -6.69 -22.10
CA GLU A 293 3.07 -7.10 -23.13
C GLU A 293 2.26 -8.34 -22.70
N HIS A 294 2.86 -9.29 -21.97
CA HIS A 294 2.14 -10.44 -21.41
C HIS A 294 1.23 -10.07 -20.22
N LEU A 295 1.61 -9.05 -19.44
CA LEU A 295 0.70 -8.37 -18.48
C LEU A 295 -0.31 -7.44 -19.20
N GLY A 296 -0.07 -7.14 -20.47
CA GLY A 296 -0.85 -6.26 -21.34
C GLY A 296 -2.26 -6.77 -21.63
N ASP A 297 -2.49 -8.07 -21.48
CA ASP A 297 -3.81 -8.70 -21.58
C ASP A 297 -4.65 -8.59 -20.29
N ILE A 298 -4.10 -8.04 -19.20
CA ILE A 298 -4.90 -7.68 -18.01
C ILE A 298 -5.68 -6.41 -18.35
N LYS A 299 -6.86 -6.61 -18.93
CA LYS A 299 -7.85 -5.54 -19.12
C LYS A 299 -8.12 -4.89 -17.76
N ALA A 300 -7.81 -3.60 -17.66
CA ALA A 300 -8.15 -2.81 -16.48
C ALA A 300 -9.61 -3.05 -16.09
N ASP A 301 -9.84 -3.54 -14.87
CA ASP A 301 -11.16 -3.84 -14.34
C ASP A 301 -11.53 -2.84 -13.26
N LEU A 302 -11.67 -1.58 -13.68
CA LEU A 302 -12.02 -0.47 -12.79
C LEU A 302 -13.41 -0.68 -12.16
N ALA A 303 -14.35 -1.24 -12.93
CA ALA A 303 -15.68 -1.57 -12.44
C ALA A 303 -15.63 -2.64 -11.34
N GLY A 304 -14.88 -3.73 -11.57
CA GLY A 304 -14.67 -4.77 -10.57
C GLY A 304 -13.85 -4.31 -9.38
N PHE A 305 -12.85 -3.44 -9.57
CA PHE A 305 -12.12 -2.79 -8.48
C PHE A 305 -13.05 -1.97 -7.60
N ARG A 306 -13.84 -1.07 -8.20
CA ARG A 306 -14.84 -0.24 -7.49
C ARG A 306 -15.84 -1.10 -6.73
N SER A 307 -16.41 -2.10 -7.39
CA SER A 307 -17.37 -3.03 -6.80
C SER A 307 -16.77 -3.81 -5.63
N THR A 308 -15.51 -4.26 -5.75
CA THR A 308 -14.81 -5.05 -4.72
C THR A 308 -14.66 -4.26 -3.42
N TRP A 309 -14.04 -3.07 -3.47
CA TRP A 309 -13.81 -2.30 -2.24
C TRP A 309 -15.13 -1.77 -1.67
N THR A 310 -16.08 -1.36 -2.52
CA THR A 310 -17.41 -0.89 -2.08
C THR A 310 -18.15 -1.99 -1.33
N LYS A 311 -18.15 -3.22 -1.86
CA LYS A 311 -18.78 -4.37 -1.20
C LYS A 311 -18.19 -4.59 0.20
N HIS A 312 -16.86 -4.64 0.31
CA HIS A 312 -16.20 -4.92 1.59
C HIS A 312 -16.42 -3.82 2.64
N ILE A 313 -16.38 -2.53 2.26
CA ILE A 313 -16.66 -1.48 3.24
C ILE A 313 -18.11 -1.54 3.74
N GLN A 314 -19.08 -1.90 2.88
CA GLN A 314 -20.48 -2.04 3.29
C GLN A 314 -20.67 -3.24 4.22
N GLU A 315 -20.10 -4.40 3.88
CA GLU A 315 -20.13 -5.60 4.72
C GLU A 315 -19.49 -5.33 6.09
N ASN A 316 -18.31 -4.71 6.11
CA ASN A 316 -17.58 -4.42 7.34
C ASN A 316 -18.29 -3.37 8.20
N LYS A 317 -18.84 -2.32 7.58
CA LYS A 317 -19.68 -1.32 8.28
C LYS A 317 -20.91 -1.96 8.90
N GLN A 318 -21.56 -2.89 8.20
CA GLN A 318 -22.72 -3.60 8.73
C GLN A 318 -22.36 -4.45 9.95
N LYS A 319 -21.24 -5.18 9.90
CA LYS A 319 -20.75 -5.95 11.06
C LYS A 319 -20.41 -5.06 12.26
N TRP A 320 -19.84 -3.87 12.03
CA TRP A 320 -19.63 -2.92 13.11
C TRP A 320 -20.93 -2.37 13.69
N LYS A 321 -21.95 -2.10 12.86
CA LYS A 321 -23.27 -1.68 13.34
C LYS A 321 -23.93 -2.74 14.21
N GLU A 322 -23.85 -4.01 13.81
CA GLU A 322 -24.36 -5.15 14.59
C GLU A 322 -23.66 -5.25 15.95
N ARG A 323 -22.33 -5.12 15.97
CA ARG A 323 -21.54 -5.08 17.21
C ARG A 323 -21.91 -3.87 18.09
N ALA A 324 -22.06 -2.68 17.52
CA ALA A 324 -22.49 -1.50 18.25
C ALA A 324 -23.90 -1.65 18.85
N ALA A 325 -24.80 -2.35 18.16
CA ALA A 325 -26.16 -2.62 18.64
C ALA A 325 -26.22 -3.69 19.74
N SER A 326 -25.25 -4.63 19.77
CA SER A 326 -25.22 -5.73 20.73
C SER A 326 -24.88 -5.31 22.18
N GLY A 327 -24.46 -4.07 22.41
CA GLY A 327 -24.25 -3.53 23.76
C GLY A 327 -23.06 -4.14 24.54
N ILE A 328 -22.22 -4.94 23.87
CA ILE A 328 -21.01 -5.53 24.45
C ILE A 328 -20.04 -4.41 24.83
N THR A 329 -19.49 -4.48 26.04
CA THR A 329 -18.56 -3.48 26.58
C THR A 329 -17.30 -3.37 25.70
N ASN A 330 -16.66 -2.20 25.67
CA ASN A 330 -15.54 -1.90 24.76
C ASN A 330 -14.39 -2.93 24.81
N GLN A 331 -14.05 -3.40 26.01
CA GLN A 331 -12.99 -4.40 26.20
C GLN A 331 -13.41 -5.79 25.71
N ALA A 332 -14.61 -6.25 26.07
CA ALA A 332 -15.14 -7.54 25.60
C ALA A 332 -15.34 -7.55 24.07
N SER A 333 -15.71 -6.42 23.47
CA SER A 333 -15.90 -6.27 22.02
C SER A 333 -14.61 -6.53 21.23
N ILE A 334 -13.44 -6.14 21.77
CA ILE A 334 -12.13 -6.36 21.15
C ILE A 334 -11.59 -7.76 21.46
N ASP A 335 -11.79 -8.25 22.67
CA ASP A 335 -11.35 -9.60 23.04
C ASP A 335 -12.13 -10.67 22.24
N GLU A 336 -13.42 -10.41 21.97
CA GLU A 336 -14.27 -11.19 21.06
C GLU A 336 -13.98 -10.99 19.57
N LEU A 337 -13.09 -10.06 19.18
CA LEU A 337 -12.44 -10.15 17.87
C LEU A 337 -11.45 -11.32 17.95
N SER A 338 -11.98 -12.54 17.99
CA SER A 338 -11.16 -13.74 18.01
C SER A 338 -10.40 -13.81 16.68
N PRO A 339 -9.09 -14.08 16.67
CA PRO A 339 -8.47 -14.64 15.47
C PRO A 339 -9.25 -15.92 15.17
N CYS A 340 -9.84 -16.04 13.97
CA CYS A 340 -10.63 -17.21 13.60
C CYS A 340 -9.95 -18.48 14.13
N GLU A 341 -10.62 -19.19 15.05
CA GLU A 341 -10.32 -20.60 15.29
C GLU A 341 -10.56 -21.30 13.96
N GLU A 342 -9.48 -21.60 13.24
CA GLU A 342 -9.53 -22.62 12.20
C GLU A 342 -9.61 -23.99 12.90
N PRO A 343 -10.39 -24.93 12.36
CA PRO A 343 -10.64 -26.21 13.01
C PRO A 343 -9.32 -26.89 13.32
N ALA A 344 -9.18 -27.36 14.56
CA ALA A 344 -8.04 -28.13 15.02
C ALA A 344 -7.69 -29.19 13.96
N ALA A 345 -6.45 -29.15 13.48
CA ALA A 345 -5.88 -30.22 12.69
C ALA A 345 -6.20 -31.53 13.44
N THR A 346 -6.96 -32.41 12.79
CA THR A 346 -7.25 -33.74 13.30
C THR A 346 -5.93 -34.38 13.68
N ALA A 347 -5.75 -34.62 14.98
CA ALA A 347 -4.62 -35.36 15.51
C ALA A 347 -4.49 -36.70 14.76
N PRO A 348 -3.27 -37.17 14.48
CA PRO A 348 -3.10 -38.44 13.80
C PRO A 348 -3.72 -39.54 14.66
N HIS A 349 -4.61 -40.32 14.06
CA HIS A 349 -5.07 -41.59 14.61
C HIS A 349 -3.84 -42.42 14.98
N SER A 350 -3.67 -42.69 16.28
CA SER A 350 -2.83 -43.77 16.74
C SER A 350 -3.53 -45.08 16.40
N GLU A 351 -3.13 -45.69 15.29
CA GLU A 351 -3.35 -47.12 15.09
C GLU A 351 -2.43 -47.87 16.07
N ASN A 352 -2.98 -48.22 17.23
CA ASN A 352 -2.50 -49.36 17.98
C ASN A 352 -2.90 -50.63 17.21
N GLY A 353 -2.01 -51.08 16.33
CA GLY A 353 -2.02 -52.45 15.83
C GLY A 353 -1.31 -53.35 16.83
N ASP A 354 -2.08 -53.96 17.73
CA ASP A 354 -1.63 -55.14 18.47
C ASP A 354 -1.43 -56.28 17.47
N VAL A 355 -0.20 -56.79 17.40
CA VAL A 355 0.17 -58.01 16.69
C VAL A 355 0.18 -59.14 17.72
N GLU A 356 -0.81 -60.03 17.63
CA GLU A 356 -0.70 -61.45 18.01
C GLU A 356 -0.53 -62.31 16.75
#